data_AF-A0A1G0I0Z3-F1
#
_entry.id   AF-A0A1G0I0Z3-F1
#
_cell.length_a   1.000
_cell.length_b   1.000
_cell.length_c   1.000
_cell.angle_alpha   90.00
_cell.angle_beta   90.00
_cell.angle_gamma   90.00
#
_symmetry.space_group_name_H-M   'P 1'
#
loop_
_entity.id
_entity.type
_entity.pdbx_description
1 polymer ?
#
loop_
_entity_poly.entity_id
_entity_poly.type
_entity_poly.pdbx_seq_one_letter_code
_entity_poly.pdbx_strand_id
1 'polypeptide(L)'
;MSENDRRRFLRRMAMASGAVLLGGCDRLAESESFKSLLAKADAPTDAALHTLTPEDALAQEFTAADLSPVFKANGSINPQTPEYLAMVANGFADYRLQVGGLVDKPVSLSLAELRAMPSRTQITRHDCVEGWSCIGKWKGTPLGKVLDLAGPRPDARFVVFHCADSLEKDDSRYYESIYLSEAYHAQSILAYDMNDAVLGIPHGAPLRVRLERKLGYKMAKYIVGLQLVASLDGLGGGNGGYWEDRGYQWHGGI
;
A
#
# COMPACT_ATOMS: atom_id res chain seq x y z
N MET A 1 34.76 52.86 12.48
CA MET A 1 34.19 51.90 11.50
C MET A 1 32.89 52.48 10.98
N SER A 2 32.80 52.75 9.67
CA SER A 2 31.67 53.48 9.07
C SER A 2 30.36 52.66 9.13
N GLU A 3 29.22 53.34 9.22
CA GLU A 3 27.88 52.70 9.24
C GLU A 3 27.64 51.79 8.01
N ASN A 4 28.25 52.13 6.88
CA ASN A 4 28.22 51.32 5.66
C ASN A 4 29.00 50.00 5.77
N ASP A 5 30.08 49.95 6.56
CA ASP A 5 30.84 48.71 6.78
C ASP A 5 30.09 47.74 7.69
N ARG A 6 29.36 48.26 8.69
CA ARG A 6 28.49 47.44 9.56
C ARG A 6 27.33 46.83 8.79
N ARG A 7 26.64 47.60 7.92
CA ARG A 7 25.57 47.05 7.06
C ARG A 7 26.07 46.00 6.08
N ARG A 8 27.26 46.20 5.50
CA ARG A 8 27.85 45.24 4.55
C ARG A 8 28.29 43.95 5.25
N PHE A 9 28.86 44.06 6.45
CA PHE A 9 29.21 42.91 7.28
C PHE A 9 27.97 42.10 7.71
N LEU A 10 26.92 42.77 8.20
CA LEU A 10 25.67 42.11 8.60
C LEU A 10 24.97 41.42 7.41
N ARG A 11 24.95 42.04 6.23
CA ARG A 11 24.41 41.41 5.02
C ARG A 11 25.21 40.19 4.57
N ARG A 12 26.54 40.20 4.69
CA ARG A 12 27.40 39.05 4.37
C ARG A 12 27.20 37.90 5.37
N MET A 13 27.06 38.21 6.65
CA MET A 13 26.73 37.23 7.69
C MET A 13 25.38 36.57 7.45
N ALA A 14 24.33 37.35 7.12
CA ALA A 14 22.99 36.83 6.88
C ALA A 14 22.90 35.91 5.63
N MET A 15 23.67 36.23 4.57
CA MET A 15 23.75 35.39 3.38
C MET A 15 24.53 34.09 3.65
N ALA A 16 25.59 34.15 4.47
CA ALA A 16 26.38 32.97 4.83
C ALA A 16 25.60 32.02 5.77
N SER A 17 24.82 32.54 6.71
CA SER A 17 23.97 31.72 7.57
C SER A 17 22.79 31.09 6.81
N GLY A 18 22.20 31.80 5.84
CA GLY A 18 21.15 31.25 4.97
C GLY A 18 21.62 30.06 4.12
N ALA A 19 22.84 30.11 3.58
CA ALA A 19 23.38 29.02 2.75
C ALA A 19 23.76 27.76 3.57
N VAL A 20 24.23 27.91 4.81
CA VAL A 20 24.57 26.79 5.71
C VAL A 20 23.32 26.07 6.22
N LEU A 21 22.23 26.79 6.44
CA LEU A 21 20.96 26.20 6.90
C LEU A 21 20.23 25.40 5.81
N LEU A 22 20.32 25.84 4.54
CA LEU A 22 19.68 25.14 3.43
C LEU A 22 20.43 23.85 3.04
N GLY A 23 21.76 23.84 3.01
CA GLY A 23 22.54 22.63 2.71
C GLY A 23 22.65 21.62 3.86
N GLY A 24 22.33 22.04 5.09
CA GLY A 24 22.34 21.18 6.27
C GLY A 24 21.11 20.28 6.38
N CYS A 25 19.95 20.74 5.91
CA CYS A 25 18.71 19.96 5.97
C CYS A 25 18.72 18.78 5.00
N ASP A 26 19.23 18.97 3.79
CA ASP A 26 19.38 17.88 2.81
C ASP A 26 20.36 16.81 3.31
N ARG A 27 21.48 17.21 3.91
CA ARG A 27 22.44 16.28 4.51
C ARG A 27 21.89 15.51 5.71
N LEU A 28 21.01 16.13 6.49
CA LEU A 28 20.33 15.47 7.60
C LEU A 28 19.27 14.48 7.09
N ALA A 29 18.47 14.86 6.09
CA ALA A 29 17.47 14.02 5.46
C ALA A 29 18.08 12.78 4.77
N GLU A 30 19.30 12.90 4.23
CA GLU A 30 20.02 11.76 3.65
C GLU A 30 20.75 10.89 4.68
N SER A 31 20.89 11.33 5.94
CA SER A 31 21.65 10.57 6.93
C SER A 31 20.85 9.38 7.48
N GLU A 32 21.43 8.18 7.38
CA GLU A 32 20.81 6.93 7.85
C GLU A 32 20.50 6.95 9.36
N SER A 33 21.32 7.65 10.16
CA SER A 33 21.09 7.82 11.59
C SER A 33 19.86 8.67 11.91
N PHE A 34 19.63 9.75 11.15
CA PHE A 34 18.46 10.60 11.33
C PHE A 34 17.18 9.93 10.82
N LYS A 35 17.24 9.26 9.66
CA LYS A 35 16.12 8.43 9.16
C LYS A 35 15.74 7.34 10.16
N SER A 36 16.74 6.65 10.74
CA SER A 36 16.50 5.64 11.77
C SER A 36 15.89 6.22 13.04
N LEU A 37 16.30 7.43 13.46
CA LEU A 37 15.71 8.13 14.59
C LEU A 37 14.25 8.48 14.34
N LEU A 38 13.93 9.01 13.15
CA LEU A 38 12.56 9.33 12.74
C LEU A 38 11.68 8.07 12.67
N ALA A 39 12.17 7.01 12.02
CA ALA A 39 11.45 5.73 11.95
C ALA A 39 11.18 5.14 13.34
N LYS A 40 12.10 5.31 14.30
CA LYS A 40 11.89 4.92 15.70
C LYS A 40 10.90 5.82 16.44
N ALA A 41 10.75 7.07 16.02
CA ALA A 41 9.77 8.01 16.57
C ALA A 41 8.35 7.79 16.01
N ASP A 42 8.23 7.16 14.83
CA ASP A 42 6.94 6.81 14.25
C ASP A 42 6.25 5.65 15.00
N ALA A 43 7.00 4.65 15.46
CA ALA A 43 6.47 3.49 16.17
C ALA A 43 5.57 3.82 17.39
N PRO A 44 5.96 4.70 18.34
CA PRO A 44 5.08 5.09 19.45
C PRO A 44 3.88 5.92 18.99
N THR A 45 4.01 6.69 17.91
CA THR A 45 2.92 7.50 17.34
C THR A 45 1.87 6.61 16.67
N ASP A 46 2.30 5.62 15.89
CA ASP A 46 1.42 4.60 15.31
C ASP A 46 0.70 3.79 16.40
N ALA A 47 1.43 3.38 17.45
CA ALA A 47 0.83 2.66 18.58
C ALA A 47 -0.21 3.52 19.33
N ALA A 48 0.04 4.82 19.50
CA ALA A 48 -0.92 5.76 20.08
C ALA A 48 -2.15 5.94 19.17
N LEU A 49 -1.96 6.07 17.85
CA LEU A 49 -3.08 6.23 16.92
C LEU A 49 -3.94 4.96 16.85
N HIS A 50 -3.32 3.78 16.91
CA HIS A 50 -3.99 2.49 16.95
C HIS A 50 -4.76 2.26 18.25
N THR A 51 -4.34 2.85 19.37
CA THR A 51 -5.10 2.79 20.64
C THR A 51 -6.23 3.81 20.71
N LEU A 52 -6.12 4.92 19.98
CA LEU A 52 -7.13 5.99 19.95
C LEU A 52 -8.21 5.78 18.89
N THR A 53 -7.91 5.08 17.79
CA THR A 53 -8.89 4.72 16.77
C THR A 53 -9.40 3.30 17.02
N PRO A 54 -10.71 3.09 17.19
CA PRO A 54 -11.25 1.74 17.30
C PRO A 54 -10.80 0.86 16.13
N GLU A 55 -10.41 -0.38 16.40
CA GLU A 55 -9.98 -1.32 15.36
C GLU A 55 -11.10 -1.57 14.34
N ASP A 56 -12.36 -1.40 14.72
CA ASP A 56 -13.55 -1.56 13.89
C ASP A 56 -14.07 -0.25 13.27
N ALA A 57 -13.41 0.89 13.53
CA ALA A 57 -13.80 2.17 12.97
C ALA A 57 -13.71 2.15 11.44
N LEU A 58 -14.83 2.41 10.79
CA LEU A 58 -14.91 2.49 9.33
C LEU A 58 -14.26 3.79 8.83
N ALA A 59 -13.51 3.69 7.73
CA ALA A 59 -13.19 4.83 6.89
C ALA A 59 -14.47 5.42 6.30
N GLN A 60 -14.46 6.74 6.08
CA GLN A 60 -15.59 7.47 5.52
C GLN A 60 -16.04 6.85 4.19
N GLU A 61 -17.33 6.52 4.13
CA GLU A 61 -17.98 6.17 2.88
C GLU A 61 -18.66 7.38 2.25
N PHE A 62 -18.65 7.40 0.93
CA PHE A 62 -19.19 8.46 0.11
C PHE A 62 -20.40 7.97 -0.69
N THR A 63 -21.01 8.86 -1.46
CA THR A 63 -22.14 8.54 -2.34
C THR A 63 -21.70 8.50 -3.79
N ALA A 64 -22.57 8.01 -4.68
CA ALA A 64 -22.30 8.01 -6.11
C ALA A 64 -22.09 9.43 -6.68
N ALA A 65 -22.64 10.46 -6.04
CA ALA A 65 -22.45 11.85 -6.45
C ALA A 65 -21.03 12.37 -6.18
N ASP A 66 -20.29 11.72 -5.29
CA ASP A 66 -18.93 12.11 -4.89
C ASP A 66 -17.86 11.42 -5.74
N LEU A 67 -18.24 10.53 -6.66
CA LEU A 67 -17.30 9.79 -7.50
C LEU A 67 -16.43 10.76 -8.30
N SER A 68 -15.11 10.51 -8.27
CA SER A 68 -14.19 11.28 -9.09
C SER A 68 -14.46 11.02 -10.59
N PRO A 69 -14.51 12.07 -11.44
CA PRO A 69 -14.77 11.89 -12.88
C PRO A 69 -13.78 10.94 -13.56
N VAL A 70 -12.53 10.98 -13.08
CA VAL A 70 -11.47 10.04 -13.45
C VAL A 70 -10.82 9.57 -12.16
N PHE A 71 -10.75 8.26 -11.98
CA PHE A 71 -9.95 7.68 -10.92
C PHE A 71 -8.51 7.52 -11.44
N LYS A 72 -7.56 8.27 -10.88
CA LYS A 72 -6.18 8.28 -11.35
C LYS A 72 -5.52 6.91 -11.16
N ALA A 73 -4.98 6.33 -12.24
CA ALA A 73 -4.10 5.17 -12.16
C ALA A 73 -2.68 5.64 -11.79
N ASN A 74 -2.00 4.90 -10.90
CA ASN A 74 -0.65 5.24 -10.41
C ASN A 74 0.24 4.01 -10.26
N GLY A 75 1.56 4.19 -10.24
CA GLY A 75 2.54 3.10 -10.23
C GLY A 75 2.53 2.31 -11.54
N SER A 76 2.67 0.98 -11.47
CA SER A 76 2.54 0.10 -12.64
C SER A 76 1.11 0.09 -13.15
N ILE A 77 0.86 0.56 -14.37
CA ILE A 77 -0.48 0.61 -14.98
C ILE A 77 -0.70 -0.45 -16.07
N ASN A 78 0.35 -1.21 -16.41
CA ASN A 78 0.28 -2.27 -17.40
C ASN A 78 1.48 -3.21 -17.23
N PRO A 79 1.39 -4.24 -16.35
CA PRO A 79 2.50 -5.14 -16.10
C PRO A 79 2.94 -5.84 -17.37
N GLN A 80 4.26 -5.87 -17.61
CA GLN A 80 4.86 -6.47 -18.82
C GLN A 80 5.50 -7.84 -18.56
N THR A 81 5.35 -8.38 -17.35
CA THR A 81 5.90 -9.71 -17.03
C THR A 81 5.24 -10.79 -17.89
N PRO A 82 5.99 -11.79 -18.39
CA PRO A 82 5.45 -12.84 -19.25
C PRO A 82 4.23 -13.55 -18.65
N GLU A 83 4.24 -13.82 -17.33
CA GLU A 83 3.13 -14.51 -16.67
C GLU A 83 1.84 -13.68 -16.68
N TYR A 84 1.95 -12.37 -16.42
CA TYR A 84 0.80 -11.47 -16.47
C TYR A 84 0.24 -11.30 -17.88
N LEU A 85 1.12 -11.16 -18.88
CA LEU A 85 0.70 -11.05 -20.29
C LEU A 85 -0.04 -12.31 -20.75
N ALA A 86 0.40 -13.49 -20.32
CA ALA A 86 -0.31 -14.75 -20.58
C ALA A 86 -1.71 -14.77 -19.94
N MET A 87 -1.85 -14.29 -18.69
CA MET A 87 -3.16 -14.17 -18.05
C MET A 87 -4.08 -13.19 -18.79
N VAL A 88 -3.57 -12.04 -19.23
CA VAL A 88 -4.34 -11.06 -20.01
C VAL A 88 -4.80 -11.66 -21.34
N ALA A 89 -3.92 -12.38 -22.05
CA ALA A 89 -4.22 -12.98 -23.35
C ALA A 89 -5.39 -13.97 -23.31
N ASN A 90 -5.59 -14.66 -22.17
CA ASN A 90 -6.71 -15.58 -21.97
C ASN A 90 -7.85 -14.95 -21.13
N GLY A 91 -7.93 -13.61 -21.04
CA GLY A 91 -8.99 -12.93 -20.31
C GLY A 91 -9.07 -13.29 -18.82
N PHE A 92 -7.93 -13.62 -18.21
CA PHE A 92 -7.80 -14.11 -16.84
C PHE A 92 -8.55 -15.41 -16.53
N ALA A 93 -8.93 -16.21 -17.53
CA ALA A 93 -9.67 -17.46 -17.33
C ALA A 93 -8.93 -18.47 -16.44
N ASP A 94 -7.59 -18.52 -16.57
CA ASP A 94 -6.73 -19.41 -15.78
C ASP A 94 -6.19 -18.77 -14.50
N TYR A 95 -6.59 -17.53 -14.19
CA TYR A 95 -6.15 -16.84 -12.99
C TYR A 95 -6.47 -17.66 -11.75
N ARG A 96 -5.48 -17.74 -10.84
CA ARG A 96 -5.62 -18.35 -9.53
C ARG A 96 -4.93 -17.48 -8.47
N LEU A 97 -5.67 -17.09 -7.45
CA LEU A 97 -5.11 -16.52 -6.22
C LEU A 97 -4.60 -17.65 -5.33
N GLN A 98 -3.29 -17.69 -5.10
CA GLN A 98 -2.69 -18.61 -4.14
C GLN A 98 -2.79 -18.05 -2.72
N VAL A 99 -3.13 -18.88 -1.74
CA VAL A 99 -3.10 -18.51 -0.31
C VAL A 99 -2.33 -19.58 0.44
N GLY A 100 -1.23 -19.18 1.10
CA GLY A 100 -0.32 -20.11 1.75
C GLY A 100 0.46 -19.49 2.90
N GLY A 101 1.59 -20.11 3.26
CA GLY A 101 2.39 -19.73 4.43
C GLY A 101 1.89 -20.41 5.70
N LEU A 102 1.73 -19.63 6.77
CA LEU A 102 1.23 -20.07 8.07
C LEU A 102 -0.29 -20.27 8.06
N VAL A 103 -0.71 -21.30 7.34
CA VAL A 103 -2.11 -21.74 7.20
C VAL A 103 -2.22 -23.25 7.41
N ASP A 104 -3.41 -23.71 7.79
CA ASP A 104 -3.70 -25.13 7.96
C ASP A 104 -3.90 -25.83 6.61
N LYS A 105 -4.57 -25.15 5.67
CA LYS A 105 -4.88 -25.67 4.35
C LYS A 105 -4.59 -24.60 3.28
N PRO A 106 -3.47 -24.67 2.56
CA PRO A 106 -3.26 -23.80 1.40
C PRO A 106 -4.42 -23.93 0.40
N VAL A 107 -4.85 -22.81 -0.18
CA VAL A 107 -5.93 -22.76 -1.17
C VAL A 107 -5.51 -22.03 -2.44
N SER A 108 -6.15 -22.39 -3.55
CA SER A 108 -5.93 -21.80 -4.87
C SER A 108 -7.31 -21.49 -5.46
N LEU A 109 -7.66 -20.21 -5.53
CA LEU A 109 -9.01 -19.74 -5.88
C LEU A 109 -9.02 -19.10 -7.26
N SER A 110 -9.93 -19.53 -8.13
CA SER A 110 -10.23 -18.86 -9.39
C SER A 110 -10.91 -17.52 -9.17
N LEU A 111 -10.86 -16.66 -10.20
CA LEU A 111 -11.60 -15.39 -10.18
C LEU A 111 -13.11 -15.61 -10.04
N ALA A 112 -13.64 -16.68 -10.63
CA ALA A 112 -15.04 -17.06 -10.52
C ALA A 112 -15.42 -17.46 -9.09
N GLU A 113 -14.58 -18.25 -8.42
CA GLU A 113 -14.79 -18.63 -7.00
C GLU A 113 -14.76 -17.39 -6.10
N LEU A 114 -13.80 -16.47 -6.31
CA LEU A 114 -13.75 -15.21 -5.57
C LEU A 114 -15.04 -14.39 -5.76
N ARG A 115 -15.54 -14.29 -7.00
CA ARG A 115 -16.79 -13.58 -7.31
C ARG A 115 -18.04 -14.25 -6.75
N ALA A 116 -18.01 -15.57 -6.52
CA ALA A 116 -19.12 -16.33 -5.94
C ALA A 116 -19.19 -16.21 -4.40
N MET A 117 -18.13 -15.75 -3.75
CA MET A 117 -18.12 -15.48 -2.30
C MET A 117 -18.97 -14.25 -1.95
N PRO A 118 -19.40 -14.10 -0.68
CA PRO A 118 -20.03 -12.87 -0.21
C PRO A 118 -19.16 -11.66 -0.56
N SER A 119 -19.78 -10.67 -1.20
CA SER A 119 -19.08 -9.45 -1.64
C SER A 119 -19.53 -8.24 -0.84
N ARG A 120 -18.64 -7.26 -0.75
CA ARG A 120 -18.91 -5.93 -0.20
C ARG A 120 -18.73 -4.91 -1.31
N THR A 121 -19.57 -3.88 -1.30
CA THR A 121 -19.42 -2.70 -2.14
C THR A 121 -19.17 -1.49 -1.23
N GLN A 122 -18.12 -0.70 -1.50
CA GLN A 122 -17.80 0.57 -0.85
C GLN A 122 -17.69 1.68 -1.89
N ILE A 123 -18.02 2.91 -1.51
CA ILE A 123 -17.54 4.11 -2.19
C ILE A 123 -16.60 4.81 -1.23
N THR A 124 -15.30 4.81 -1.54
CA THR A 124 -14.24 5.20 -0.62
C THR A 124 -13.22 6.09 -1.32
N ARG A 125 -12.54 6.91 -0.53
CA ARG A 125 -11.44 7.76 -1.00
C ARG A 125 -10.13 6.98 -0.98
N HIS A 126 -9.36 7.11 -2.04
CA HIS A 126 -7.99 6.66 -2.12
C HIS A 126 -7.08 7.88 -1.93
N ASP A 127 -6.31 7.87 -0.86
CA ASP A 127 -5.37 8.94 -0.53
C ASP A 127 -3.95 8.51 -0.90
N CYS A 128 -3.34 9.21 -1.86
CA CYS A 128 -1.99 8.93 -2.32
C CYS A 128 -0.98 9.81 -1.57
N VAL A 129 0.15 9.20 -1.21
CA VAL A 129 1.30 9.89 -0.58
C VAL A 129 1.84 11.05 -1.43
N GLU A 130 1.61 11.04 -2.74
CA GLU A 130 1.97 12.13 -3.65
C GLU A 130 1.06 13.38 -3.53
N GLY A 131 0.16 13.42 -2.56
CA GLY A 131 -0.65 14.61 -2.24
C GLY A 131 -1.93 14.76 -3.07
N TRP A 132 -2.44 13.67 -3.64
CA TRP A 132 -3.71 13.67 -4.37
C TRP A 132 -4.64 12.56 -3.88
N SER A 133 -5.94 12.74 -4.10
CA SER A 133 -6.94 11.73 -3.76
C SER A 133 -8.01 11.55 -4.84
N CYS A 134 -8.62 10.37 -4.88
CA CYS A 134 -9.70 10.02 -5.80
C CYS A 134 -10.74 9.17 -5.08
N ILE A 135 -12.02 9.41 -5.34
CA ILE A 135 -13.13 8.63 -4.80
C ILE A 135 -13.58 7.63 -5.86
N GLY A 136 -13.65 6.36 -5.49
CA GLY A 136 -14.07 5.27 -6.38
C GLY A 136 -15.03 4.32 -5.68
N LYS A 137 -15.90 3.69 -6.47
CA LYS A 137 -16.76 2.60 -6.02
C LYS A 137 -16.03 1.28 -6.26
N TRP A 138 -15.86 0.48 -5.22
CA TRP A 138 -15.15 -0.78 -5.26
C TRP A 138 -16.07 -1.91 -4.84
N LYS A 139 -16.01 -3.03 -5.55
CA LYS A 139 -16.68 -4.27 -5.15
C LYS A 139 -15.72 -5.44 -5.18
N GLY A 140 -15.80 -6.25 -4.14
CA GLY A 140 -14.87 -7.32 -3.90
C GLY A 140 -15.26 -8.22 -2.75
N THR A 141 -14.47 -9.28 -2.55
CA THR A 141 -14.65 -10.22 -1.45
C THR A 141 -13.89 -9.73 -0.21
N PRO A 142 -14.50 -9.70 0.98
CA PRO A 142 -13.77 -9.36 2.21
C PRO A 142 -12.55 -10.26 2.39
N LEU A 143 -11.39 -9.66 2.63
CA LEU A 143 -10.11 -10.37 2.65
C LEU A 143 -10.11 -11.46 3.74
N GLY A 144 -10.59 -11.17 4.94
CA GLY A 144 -10.75 -12.15 6.02
C GLY A 144 -11.52 -13.40 5.60
N LYS A 145 -12.55 -13.28 4.75
CA LYS A 145 -13.33 -14.44 4.27
C LYS A 145 -12.53 -15.36 3.35
N VAL A 146 -11.55 -14.82 2.63
CA VAL A 146 -10.61 -15.61 1.83
C VAL A 146 -9.61 -16.31 2.74
N LEU A 147 -9.12 -15.63 3.78
CA LEU A 147 -8.19 -16.21 4.75
C LEU A 147 -8.84 -17.33 5.58
N ASP A 148 -10.11 -17.17 5.96
CA ASP A 148 -10.90 -18.19 6.69
C ASP A 148 -10.90 -19.55 5.97
N LEU A 149 -10.89 -19.56 4.63
CA LEU A 149 -10.85 -20.81 3.84
C LEU A 149 -9.53 -21.58 4.00
N ALA A 150 -8.45 -20.86 4.28
CA ALA A 150 -7.12 -21.44 4.46
C ALA A 150 -6.84 -21.84 5.92
N GLY A 151 -7.54 -21.23 6.88
CA GLY A 151 -7.32 -21.44 8.31
C GLY A 151 -5.98 -20.88 8.78
N PRO A 152 -5.87 -19.58 9.09
CA PRO A 152 -4.63 -18.99 9.59
C PRO A 152 -4.16 -19.65 10.88
N ARG A 153 -2.87 -19.99 10.96
CA ARG A 153 -2.29 -20.56 12.18
C ARG A 153 -2.13 -19.50 13.27
N PRO A 154 -2.09 -19.88 14.56
CA PRO A 154 -1.98 -18.93 15.68
C PRO A 154 -0.72 -18.06 15.68
N ASP A 155 0.34 -18.50 15.00
CA ASP A 155 1.61 -17.78 14.86
C ASP A 155 1.64 -16.81 13.67
N ALA A 156 0.62 -16.82 12.81
CA ALA A 156 0.49 -15.87 11.70
C ALA A 156 0.24 -14.45 12.24
N ARG A 157 1.07 -13.49 11.81
CA ARG A 157 0.99 -12.08 12.24
C ARG A 157 0.75 -11.12 11.10
N PHE A 158 1.19 -11.46 9.90
CA PHE A 158 1.13 -10.60 8.72
C PHE A 158 0.57 -11.35 7.52
N VAL A 159 -0.04 -10.59 6.61
CA VAL A 159 -0.39 -11.06 5.26
C VAL A 159 0.49 -10.33 4.27
N VAL A 160 1.21 -11.10 3.46
CA VAL A 160 2.08 -10.58 2.39
C VAL A 160 1.38 -10.81 1.06
N PHE A 161 1.21 -9.74 0.29
CA PHE A 161 0.66 -9.74 -1.06
C PHE A 161 1.79 -9.87 -2.08
N HIS A 162 1.72 -10.92 -2.89
CA HIS A 162 2.60 -11.14 -4.02
C HIS A 162 1.92 -10.67 -5.30
N CYS A 163 2.60 -9.84 -6.09
CA CYS A 163 2.02 -9.19 -7.26
C CYS A 163 2.73 -9.62 -8.56
N ALA A 164 1.98 -9.53 -9.65
CA ALA A 164 2.50 -9.91 -10.96
C ALA A 164 3.41 -8.84 -11.57
N ASP A 165 3.37 -7.60 -11.09
CA ASP A 165 4.09 -6.47 -11.68
C ASP A 165 5.50 -6.28 -11.15
N SER A 166 6.33 -5.66 -11.98
CA SER A 166 7.62 -5.07 -11.63
C SER A 166 7.57 -3.57 -11.91
N LEU A 167 8.05 -2.76 -10.97
CA LEU A 167 8.07 -1.30 -11.10
C LEU A 167 9.39 -0.80 -11.69
N GLU A 168 10.47 -1.53 -11.46
CA GLU A 168 11.81 -1.19 -11.91
C GLU A 168 12.33 -2.14 -12.98
N LYS A 169 13.41 -1.73 -13.65
CA LYS A 169 14.09 -2.53 -14.69
C LYS A 169 14.94 -3.66 -14.13
N ASP A 170 15.04 -3.76 -12.80
CA ASP A 170 15.80 -4.80 -12.11
C ASP A 170 14.99 -6.09 -11.88
N ASP A 171 13.82 -6.19 -12.51
CA ASP A 171 12.84 -7.29 -12.38
C ASP A 171 12.36 -7.54 -10.95
N SER A 172 12.58 -6.59 -10.03
CA SER A 172 12.04 -6.68 -8.67
C SER A 172 10.50 -6.61 -8.72
N ARG A 173 9.87 -7.70 -8.25
CA ARG A 173 8.41 -7.78 -8.20
C ARG A 173 7.86 -6.92 -7.06
N TYR A 174 6.74 -6.27 -7.32
CA TYR A 174 6.00 -5.58 -6.28
C TYR A 174 5.48 -6.58 -5.26
N TYR A 175 5.66 -6.24 -3.99
CA TYR A 175 5.04 -6.94 -2.89
C TYR A 175 4.67 -5.94 -1.81
N GLU A 176 3.71 -6.32 -0.98
CA GLU A 176 3.22 -5.46 0.08
C GLU A 176 2.81 -6.32 1.28
N SER A 177 2.69 -5.74 2.47
CA SER A 177 2.14 -6.46 3.62
C SER A 177 1.30 -5.59 4.55
N ILE A 178 0.47 -6.28 5.33
CA ILE A 178 -0.35 -5.70 6.41
C ILE A 178 -0.34 -6.62 7.63
N TYR A 179 -0.78 -6.11 8.77
CA TYR A 179 -1.12 -6.99 9.88
C TYR A 179 -2.28 -7.92 9.52
N LEU A 180 -2.24 -9.14 10.06
CA LEU A 180 -3.32 -10.10 9.87
C LEU A 180 -4.66 -9.57 10.41
N SER A 181 -4.66 -8.81 11.51
CA SER A 181 -5.87 -8.17 12.05
C SER A 181 -6.53 -7.22 11.05
N GLU A 182 -5.74 -6.45 10.31
CA GLU A 182 -6.23 -5.49 9.31
C GLU A 182 -6.89 -6.18 8.11
N ALA A 183 -6.49 -7.42 7.83
CA ALA A 183 -7.13 -8.23 6.81
C ALA A 183 -8.59 -8.59 7.14
N TYR A 184 -8.94 -8.58 8.43
CA TYR A 184 -10.32 -8.82 8.92
C TYR A 184 -11.14 -7.54 9.07
N HIS A 185 -10.56 -6.37 8.83
CA HIS A 185 -11.30 -5.12 8.87
C HIS A 185 -12.45 -5.14 7.84
N ALA A 186 -13.61 -4.59 8.21
CA ALA A 186 -14.83 -4.69 7.41
C ALA A 186 -14.71 -4.06 6.02
N GLN A 187 -13.78 -3.10 5.81
CA GLN A 187 -13.50 -2.45 4.52
C GLN A 187 -12.23 -2.97 3.82
N SER A 188 -11.60 -4.02 4.35
CA SER A 188 -10.47 -4.70 3.69
C SER A 188 -11.01 -5.73 2.70
N ILE A 189 -10.93 -5.43 1.40
CA ILE A 189 -11.51 -6.27 0.34
C ILE A 189 -10.51 -6.58 -0.76
N LEU A 190 -10.66 -7.75 -1.38
CA LEU A 190 -10.06 -8.10 -2.66
C LEU A 190 -11.03 -7.68 -3.77
N ALA A 191 -10.78 -6.51 -4.36
CA ALA A 191 -11.64 -5.89 -5.35
C ALA A 191 -11.36 -6.43 -6.77
N TYR A 192 -12.43 -6.78 -7.46
CA TYR A 192 -12.44 -7.25 -8.85
C TYR A 192 -13.35 -6.40 -9.77
N ASP A 193 -14.13 -5.49 -9.19
CA ASP A 193 -14.96 -4.52 -9.91
C ASP A 193 -14.70 -3.10 -9.37
N MET A 194 -14.80 -2.12 -10.26
CA MET A 194 -14.63 -0.71 -9.97
C MET A 194 -15.62 0.13 -10.77
N ASN A 195 -16.31 1.07 -10.12
CA ASN A 195 -17.31 1.95 -10.74
C ASN A 195 -18.33 1.18 -11.60
N ASP A 196 -18.88 0.10 -11.04
CA ASP A 196 -19.88 -0.77 -11.66
C ASP A 196 -19.42 -1.51 -12.94
N ALA A 197 -18.11 -1.51 -13.21
CA ALA A 197 -17.48 -2.25 -14.30
C ALA A 197 -16.43 -3.24 -13.77
N VAL A 198 -16.08 -4.23 -14.60
CA VAL A 198 -14.94 -5.12 -14.33
C VAL A 198 -13.68 -4.27 -14.18
N LEU A 199 -12.85 -4.59 -13.19
CA LEU A 199 -11.61 -3.88 -12.91
C LEU A 199 -10.71 -3.84 -14.16
N GLY A 200 -10.35 -2.63 -14.60
CA GLY A 200 -9.44 -2.44 -15.74
C GLY A 200 -7.98 -2.68 -15.36
N ILE A 201 -7.15 -3.06 -16.34
CA ILE A 201 -5.70 -3.30 -16.15
C ILE A 201 -5.01 -2.14 -15.43
N PRO A 202 -5.18 -0.86 -15.79
CA PRO A 202 -4.52 0.26 -15.08
C PRO A 202 -4.78 0.32 -13.58
N HIS A 203 -5.90 -0.24 -13.14
CA HIS A 203 -6.36 -0.22 -11.75
C HIS A 203 -6.09 -1.53 -11.00
N GLY A 204 -5.45 -2.53 -11.64
CA GLY A 204 -4.98 -3.74 -10.97
C GLY A 204 -5.75 -5.00 -11.32
N ALA A 205 -6.30 -5.12 -12.53
CA ALA A 205 -6.96 -6.34 -12.98
C ALA A 205 -6.06 -7.59 -12.81
N PRO A 206 -6.62 -8.79 -12.56
CA PRO A 206 -8.03 -9.05 -12.31
C PRO A 206 -8.42 -8.79 -10.84
N LEU A 207 -7.44 -8.56 -9.96
CA LEU A 207 -7.64 -8.49 -8.53
C LEU A 207 -6.64 -7.53 -7.87
N ARG A 208 -7.15 -6.65 -7.01
CA ARG A 208 -6.36 -5.78 -6.15
C ARG A 208 -6.86 -5.83 -4.72
N VAL A 209 -6.04 -5.39 -3.76
CA VAL A 209 -6.51 -5.15 -2.40
C VAL A 209 -6.95 -3.70 -2.25
N ARG A 210 -7.98 -3.50 -1.44
CA ARG A 210 -8.44 -2.20 -0.94
C ARG A 210 -8.37 -2.23 0.58
N LEU A 211 -7.72 -1.22 1.15
CA LEU A 211 -7.45 -1.11 2.58
C LEU A 211 -7.76 0.33 2.99
N GLU A 212 -9.03 0.64 3.28
CA GLU A 212 -9.51 2.04 3.23
C GLU A 212 -9.04 2.93 4.37
N ARG A 213 -8.29 2.37 5.34
CA ARG A 213 -7.57 3.08 6.41
C ARG A 213 -6.07 3.22 6.12
N LYS A 214 -5.65 3.02 4.88
CA LYS A 214 -4.25 3.03 4.45
C LYS A 214 -4.02 3.97 3.27
N LEU A 215 -2.80 4.47 3.19
CA LEU A 215 -2.29 5.18 2.02
C LEU A 215 -2.24 4.26 0.79
N GLY A 216 -2.29 4.90 -0.38
CA GLY A 216 -2.48 4.21 -1.65
C GLY A 216 -1.42 3.19 -2.03
N TYR A 217 -0.18 3.33 -1.55
CA TYR A 217 0.90 2.36 -1.85
C TYR A 217 0.64 1.00 -1.17
N LYS A 218 0.03 0.98 0.02
CA LYS A 218 -0.37 -0.26 0.71
C LYS A 218 -1.42 -1.07 -0.07
N MET A 219 -2.11 -0.44 -1.02
CA MET A 219 -3.21 -1.07 -1.77
C MET A 219 -2.70 -1.77 -3.04
N ALA A 220 -1.97 -2.87 -2.86
CA ALA A 220 -1.38 -3.69 -3.92
C ALA A 220 -2.34 -4.04 -5.07
N LYS A 221 -1.79 -4.07 -6.28
CA LYS A 221 -2.47 -4.38 -7.55
C LYS A 221 -1.94 -5.68 -8.15
N TYR A 222 -2.69 -6.28 -9.08
CA TYR A 222 -2.23 -7.47 -9.82
C TYR A 222 -1.86 -8.64 -8.90
N ILE A 223 -2.62 -8.83 -7.82
CA ILE A 223 -2.30 -9.79 -6.77
C ILE A 223 -2.41 -11.20 -7.33
N VAL A 224 -1.38 -12.01 -7.14
CA VAL A 224 -1.34 -13.43 -7.53
C VAL A 224 -1.22 -14.36 -6.33
N GLY A 225 -0.80 -13.85 -5.16
CA GLY A 225 -0.66 -14.67 -3.98
C GLY A 225 -0.79 -13.90 -2.67
N LEU A 226 -1.23 -14.61 -1.63
CA LEU A 226 -1.24 -14.21 -0.24
C LEU A 226 -0.38 -15.20 0.55
N GLN A 227 0.54 -14.69 1.36
CA GLN A 227 1.38 -15.50 2.22
C GLN A 227 1.28 -15.00 3.66
N LEU A 228 0.84 -15.88 4.56
CA LEU A 228 0.81 -15.58 5.99
C LEU A 228 2.16 -15.89 6.62
N VAL A 229 2.69 -14.94 7.39
CA VAL A 229 4.02 -15.05 8.01
C VAL A 229 4.01 -14.53 9.45
N ALA A 230 4.95 -15.03 10.26
CA ALA A 230 5.12 -14.61 11.65
C ALA A 230 6.01 -13.36 11.78
N SER A 231 6.92 -13.17 10.83
CA SER A 231 7.80 -11.99 10.73
C SER A 231 7.95 -11.58 9.27
N LEU A 232 8.27 -10.30 9.05
CA LEU A 232 8.62 -9.74 7.75
C LEU A 232 10.13 -9.85 7.46
N ASP A 233 10.91 -10.31 8.44
CA ASP A 233 12.35 -10.54 8.29
C ASP A 233 12.64 -11.52 7.13
N GLY A 234 13.59 -11.15 6.28
CA GLY A 234 14.01 -11.99 5.15
C GLY A 234 13.07 -11.99 3.94
N LEU A 235 12.01 -11.17 3.94
CA LEU A 235 11.18 -10.91 2.76
C LEU A 235 11.62 -9.63 2.08
N GLY A 236 11.96 -9.69 0.78
CA GLY A 236 12.43 -8.53 0.03
C GLY A 236 13.67 -7.90 0.68
N GLY A 237 13.62 -6.59 0.91
CA GLY A 237 14.62 -5.83 1.68
C GLY A 237 14.43 -5.89 3.20
N GLY A 238 13.43 -6.63 3.70
CA GLY A 238 13.17 -6.86 5.12
C GLY A 238 12.33 -5.79 5.82
N ASN A 239 11.81 -4.80 5.09
CA ASN A 239 11.04 -3.70 5.68
C ASN A 239 9.52 -3.82 5.45
N GLY A 240 9.08 -4.95 4.88
CA GLY A 240 7.67 -5.32 4.83
C GLY A 240 6.91 -4.94 3.56
N GLY A 241 7.55 -4.30 2.59
CA GLY A 241 6.92 -3.98 1.32
C GLY A 241 7.90 -3.30 0.37
N TYR A 242 7.52 -3.21 -0.90
CA TYR A 242 8.38 -2.69 -1.96
C TYR A 242 8.81 -1.23 -1.72
N TRP A 243 7.89 -0.39 -1.24
CA TRP A 243 8.17 1.03 -0.98
C TRP A 243 8.81 1.22 0.39
N GLU A 244 8.50 0.37 1.34
CA GLU A 244 9.09 0.33 2.68
C GLU A 244 10.58 -0.01 2.60
N ASP A 245 10.95 -0.93 1.70
CA ASP A 245 12.36 -1.21 1.37
C ASP A 245 13.07 0.01 0.76
N ARG A 246 12.32 1.04 0.37
CA ARG A 246 12.80 2.33 -0.16
C ARG A 246 12.55 3.49 0.82
N GLY A 247 12.25 3.18 2.08
CA GLY A 247 12.15 4.16 3.17
C GLY A 247 10.75 4.71 3.42
N TYR A 248 9.70 4.11 2.86
CA TYR A 248 8.32 4.47 3.21
C TYR A 248 7.95 3.88 4.58
N GLN A 249 7.04 4.54 5.29
CA GLN A 249 6.53 4.03 6.57
C GLN A 249 5.76 2.74 6.33
N TRP A 250 5.99 1.70 7.13
CA TRP A 250 5.35 0.41 6.89
C TRP A 250 3.85 0.37 7.22
N HIS A 251 3.43 1.01 8.32
CA HIS A 251 2.03 0.98 8.74
C HIS A 251 1.12 1.74 7.76
N GLY A 252 1.54 2.91 7.29
CA GLY A 252 0.85 3.69 6.26
C GLY A 252 -0.62 4.02 6.57
N GLY A 253 -0.98 4.13 7.84
CA GLY A 253 -2.36 4.40 8.30
C GLY A 253 -2.80 5.85 8.11
N ILE A 254 -4.09 6.05 7.87
CA ILE A 254 -4.78 7.37 7.80
C ILE A 254 -6.06 7.39 8.62
#